data_AF-A0A3D2C7I6-F1
#
_entry.id   AF-A0A3D2C7I6-F1
#
_cell.length_a   1.000
_cell.length_b   1.000
_cell.length_c   1.000
_cell.angle_alpha   90.00
_cell.angle_beta   90.00
_cell.angle_gamma   90.00
#
_symmetry.space_group_name_H-M   'P 1'
#
loop_
_entity.id
_entity.type
_entity.pdbx_description
1 polymer ?
#
loop_
_entity_poly.entity_id
_entity_poly.type
_entity_poly.pdbx_seq_one_letter_code
_entity_poly.pdbx_strand_id
1 'polypeptide(L)'
;NDRDDDCDAAVDEDLPLDTWYADADSDGWGDPNAPVEDCVQPPGTTDVLSDCDDNDASRHWCWSCLEVLEQGWSTGDGAYTLDPPGCGEALFWCDMTTDGGGWTGVVDHDTATDGCPGDWQFETLAFADVCARSAPTTAERIRTATFDTCDIPFTAIRGNATLYQYGTTDAFGDFPTDALDDAYGDVISITLGDPRTHLFSYVFGFKSGGSDDSNCPDIGGAAPHAWVGTDYLCATGNPSTTINERIWYDTPLFSTDWWQATLAASTTDDLEVRIIGTHNSADEDMGVETMQLLVR
;
A
#
# COMPACT_ATOMS: atom_id res chain seq x y z
N ASN A 1 4.79 50.08 8.55
CA ASN A 1 3.43 50.69 8.51
C ASN A 1 3.38 51.92 9.44
N ASP A 2 4.43 52.75 9.38
CA ASP A 2 4.72 53.78 10.39
C ASP A 2 4.67 53.29 11.86
N ARG A 3 4.74 51.96 12.12
CA ARG A 3 5.02 51.40 13.44
C ARG A 3 6.47 50.92 13.50
N ASP A 4 6.98 50.98 14.72
CA ASP A 4 8.20 50.33 15.16
C ASP A 4 7.91 48.82 15.18
N ASP A 5 8.26 48.17 14.08
CA ASP A 5 7.99 46.75 13.87
C ASP A 5 9.14 45.87 14.44
N ASP A 6 10.20 46.47 15.03
CA ASP A 6 11.37 45.78 15.62
C ASP A 6 11.71 46.19 17.07
N CYS A 7 10.84 46.99 17.71
CA CYS A 7 10.90 47.41 19.11
C CYS A 7 12.21 48.10 19.54
N ASP A 8 12.91 48.76 18.62
CA ASP A 8 14.15 49.49 18.89
C ASP A 8 13.93 51.01 19.09
N ALA A 9 12.67 51.45 19.03
CA ALA A 9 12.19 52.82 19.06
C ALA A 9 12.45 53.65 17.78
N ALA A 10 12.87 53.03 16.69
CA ALA A 10 12.82 53.57 15.32
C ALA A 10 11.57 53.05 14.58
N VAL A 11 11.23 53.63 13.42
CA VAL A 11 10.03 53.28 12.66
C VAL A 11 10.47 53.00 11.22
N ASP A 12 10.03 51.85 10.67
CA ASP A 12 10.26 51.41 9.28
C ASP A 12 11.77 51.30 8.87
N GLU A 13 12.55 50.41 9.50
CA GLU A 13 13.98 50.18 9.18
C GLU A 13 14.29 48.96 8.28
N ASP A 14 13.33 48.48 7.47
CA ASP A 14 13.54 47.33 6.56
C ASP A 14 14.17 46.11 7.27
N LEU A 15 13.78 45.85 8.53
CA LEU A 15 14.37 44.83 9.41
C LEU A 15 13.62 43.48 9.35
N PRO A 16 14.34 42.36 9.58
CA PRO A 16 13.79 41.01 9.44
C PRO A 16 12.76 40.72 10.54
N LEU A 17 11.54 40.35 10.13
CA LEU A 17 10.51 39.82 11.01
C LEU A 17 10.72 38.31 11.20
N ASP A 18 10.43 37.80 12.41
CA ASP A 18 10.31 36.37 12.64
C ASP A 18 8.89 35.91 12.26
N THR A 19 8.77 34.68 11.77
CA THR A 19 7.47 34.07 11.47
C THR A 19 7.03 33.21 12.64
N TRP A 20 5.85 33.51 13.17
CA TRP A 20 5.17 32.76 14.21
C TRP A 20 3.90 32.11 13.65
N TYR A 21 3.39 31.07 14.29
CA TYR A 21 2.25 30.29 13.84
C TYR A 21 1.20 30.21 14.95
N ALA A 22 -0.08 30.35 14.62
CA ALA A 22 -1.15 30.33 15.61
C ALA A 22 -1.20 28.96 16.33
N ASP A 23 -1.19 28.99 17.66
CA ASP A 23 -1.26 27.82 18.55
C ASP A 23 -2.63 27.88 19.25
N ALA A 24 -3.63 27.25 18.63
CA ALA A 24 -5.04 27.44 18.98
C ALA A 24 -5.47 26.64 20.21
N ASP A 25 -4.86 25.48 20.46
CA ASP A 25 -5.12 24.63 21.61
C ASP A 25 -4.10 24.77 22.75
N SER A 26 -3.06 25.58 22.55
CA SER A 26 -2.03 25.96 23.51
C SER A 26 -1.08 24.82 23.89
N ASP A 27 -0.70 24.00 22.91
CA ASP A 27 0.20 22.87 23.09
C ASP A 27 1.67 23.16 22.73
N GLY A 28 1.94 24.32 22.13
CA GLY A 28 3.26 24.78 21.72
C GLY A 28 3.62 24.51 20.26
N TRP A 29 2.71 23.93 19.48
CA TRP A 29 2.79 23.75 18.03
C TRP A 29 1.81 24.70 17.35
N GLY A 30 2.12 25.12 16.13
CA GLY A 30 1.32 26.13 15.45
C GLY A 30 1.02 25.78 14.02
N ASP A 31 -0.14 26.24 13.57
CA ASP A 31 -0.66 26.05 12.22
C ASP A 31 0.24 26.71 11.18
N PRO A 32 0.96 25.95 10.34
CA PRO A 32 1.78 26.46 9.23
C PRO A 32 0.98 27.28 8.21
N ASN A 33 -0.36 27.16 8.17
CA ASN A 33 -1.24 27.94 7.31
C ASN A 33 -1.69 29.28 7.91
N ALA A 34 -1.36 29.53 9.19
CA ALA A 34 -1.65 30.78 9.87
C ALA A 34 -0.37 31.53 10.31
N PRO A 35 0.54 31.88 9.38
CA PRO A 35 1.74 32.62 9.73
C PRO A 35 1.41 34.05 10.15
N VAL A 36 2.06 34.50 11.21
CA VAL A 36 2.05 35.87 11.73
C VAL A 36 3.49 36.35 11.80
N GLU A 37 3.82 37.38 11.04
CA GLU A 37 5.14 38.02 11.11
C GLU A 37 5.14 39.07 12.22
N ASP A 38 6.04 38.91 13.20
CA ASP A 38 6.24 39.86 14.29
C ASP A 38 7.66 39.73 14.86
N CYS A 39 8.16 40.77 15.51
CA CYS A 39 9.49 40.79 16.13
C CYS A 39 9.57 40.01 17.44
N VAL A 40 8.43 39.84 18.12
CA VAL A 40 8.31 39.10 19.37
C VAL A 40 7.10 38.20 19.24
N GLN A 41 7.22 36.96 19.72
CA GLN A 41 6.13 35.97 19.79
C GLN A 41 4.79 36.61 20.22
N PRO A 42 3.83 36.75 19.29
CA PRO A 42 2.48 37.16 19.65
C PRO A 42 1.86 36.17 20.64
N PRO A 43 1.03 36.61 21.60
CA PRO A 43 0.33 35.70 22.50
C PRO A 43 -0.52 34.69 21.72
N GLY A 44 -0.39 33.40 22.04
CA GLY A 44 -1.12 32.32 21.35
C GLY A 44 -0.51 31.95 19.99
N THR A 45 0.79 32.15 19.82
CA THR A 45 1.55 31.68 18.65
C THR A 45 2.83 30.96 19.10
N THR A 46 3.45 30.18 18.22
CA THR A 46 4.73 29.48 18.43
C THR A 46 5.61 29.56 17.18
N ASP A 47 6.91 29.26 17.29
CA ASP A 47 7.84 29.14 16.15
C ASP A 47 7.97 27.69 15.65
N VAL A 48 7.18 26.76 16.21
CA VAL A 48 7.20 25.33 15.86
C VAL A 48 6.02 25.00 14.93
N LEU A 49 6.34 24.65 13.69
CA LEU A 49 5.41 24.54 12.54
C LEU A 49 5.01 23.10 12.20
N SER A 50 4.36 22.40 13.14
CA SER A 50 3.87 21.04 12.91
C SER A 50 2.61 20.76 13.74
N ASP A 51 1.58 21.63 13.70
CA ASP A 51 0.28 21.35 14.32
C ASP A 51 -0.76 20.96 13.27
N CYS A 52 -1.05 19.66 13.15
CA CYS A 52 -1.93 19.12 12.13
C CYS A 52 -3.40 19.11 12.58
N ASP A 53 -3.68 19.36 13.86
CA ASP A 53 -5.02 19.57 14.40
C ASP A 53 -5.01 20.63 15.50
N ASP A 54 -5.19 21.88 15.08
CA ASP A 54 -5.35 23.09 15.91
C ASP A 54 -6.43 23.02 17.03
N ASN A 55 -7.15 21.90 17.15
CA ASN A 55 -8.16 21.69 18.18
C ASN A 55 -7.82 20.54 19.16
N ASP A 56 -6.69 19.84 18.98
CA ASP A 56 -6.28 18.69 19.80
C ASP A 56 -4.80 18.74 20.17
N ALA A 57 -4.55 19.18 21.41
CA ALA A 57 -3.22 19.37 22.02
C ALA A 57 -2.37 18.08 22.15
N SER A 58 -2.86 16.94 21.66
CA SER A 58 -2.13 15.68 21.59
C SER A 58 -1.79 15.26 20.16
N ARG A 59 -2.15 16.06 19.15
CA ARG A 59 -2.11 15.71 17.74
C ARG A 59 -1.37 16.74 16.90
N HIS A 60 -0.08 16.84 17.18
CA HIS A 60 0.81 17.74 16.45
C HIS A 60 1.08 17.22 15.03
N TRP A 61 1.47 15.96 14.86
CA TRP A 61 1.77 15.42 13.53
C TRP A 61 0.54 14.86 12.82
N CYS A 62 0.54 15.00 11.49
CA CYS A 62 -0.46 14.35 10.66
C CYS A 62 -0.33 12.83 10.72
N TRP A 63 -1.47 12.14 10.75
CA TRP A 63 -1.54 10.67 10.78
C TRP A 63 -1.37 10.07 9.39
N SER A 64 -1.69 10.83 8.34
CA SER A 64 -1.67 10.35 6.96
C SER A 64 -1.17 11.40 5.99
N CYS A 65 -0.81 10.95 4.79
CA CYS A 65 -0.44 11.81 3.68
C CYS A 65 -1.64 12.62 3.18
N LEU A 66 -2.87 12.10 3.35
CA LEU A 66 -4.09 12.84 3.00
C LEU A 66 -4.22 14.10 3.85
N GLU A 67 -4.00 14.00 5.16
CA GLU A 67 -4.05 15.16 6.06
C GLU A 67 -2.97 16.19 5.70
N VAL A 68 -1.74 15.75 5.44
CA VAL A 68 -0.67 16.64 4.95
C VAL A 68 -1.11 17.39 3.68
N LEU A 69 -1.81 16.70 2.77
CA LEU A 69 -2.31 17.30 1.54
C LEU A 69 -3.45 18.28 1.80
N GLU A 70 -4.40 17.93 2.66
CA GLU A 70 -5.55 18.77 3.03
C GLU A 70 -5.14 20.04 3.78
N GLN A 71 -4.09 19.92 4.61
CA GLN A 71 -3.44 21.06 5.27
C GLN A 71 -2.63 21.92 4.30
N GLY A 72 -2.43 21.51 3.04
CA GLY A 72 -1.64 22.28 2.07
C GLY A 72 -0.14 22.26 2.32
N TRP A 73 0.36 21.36 3.18
CA TRP A 73 1.78 21.22 3.50
C TRP A 73 2.53 20.29 2.54
N SER A 74 1.84 19.79 1.50
CA SER A 74 2.47 18.94 0.49
C SER A 74 3.63 19.67 -0.21
N THR A 75 4.78 19.00 -0.25
CA THR A 75 5.97 19.40 -1.03
C THR A 75 6.16 18.55 -2.30
N GLY A 76 5.15 17.73 -2.66
CA GLY A 76 5.20 16.76 -3.76
C GLY A 76 5.36 15.31 -3.28
N ASP A 77 5.51 14.36 -4.19
CA ASP A 77 5.72 12.94 -3.84
C ASP A 77 7.06 12.77 -3.11
N GLY A 78 7.08 11.99 -2.03
CA GLY A 78 8.28 11.92 -1.20
C GLY A 78 8.07 11.22 0.14
N ALA A 79 9.13 11.18 0.94
CA ALA A 79 9.04 10.74 2.32
C ALA A 79 8.57 11.91 3.22
N TYR A 80 7.58 11.64 4.07
CA TYR A 80 7.05 12.57 5.07
C TYR A 80 7.14 11.92 6.44
N THR A 81 7.41 12.74 7.46
CA THR A 81 7.27 12.30 8.85
C THR A 81 5.79 12.36 9.23
N LEU A 82 5.23 11.23 9.62
CA LEU A 82 3.86 11.09 10.11
C LEU A 82 3.88 10.46 11.50
N ASP A 83 2.82 10.64 12.27
CA ASP A 83 2.64 9.99 13.58
C ASP A 83 1.31 9.24 13.66
N PRO A 84 1.13 8.14 12.91
CA PRO A 84 -0.09 7.37 12.98
C PRO A 84 -0.32 6.77 14.37
N PRO A 85 -1.58 6.61 14.81
CA PRO A 85 -1.90 6.12 16.16
C PRO A 85 -1.28 4.76 16.50
N GLY A 86 -1.15 3.86 15.51
CA GLY A 86 -0.68 2.49 15.71
C GLY A 86 0.84 2.32 15.69
N CYS A 87 1.58 3.22 15.03
CA CYS A 87 3.02 3.07 14.78
C CYS A 87 3.89 4.16 15.40
N GLY A 88 3.31 5.30 15.79
CA GLY A 88 4.06 6.44 16.26
C GLY A 88 4.84 7.16 15.14
N GLU A 89 5.65 8.15 15.53
CA GLU A 89 6.42 8.98 14.61
C GLU A 89 7.39 8.15 13.75
N ALA A 90 7.17 8.14 12.44
CA ALA A 90 8.03 7.48 11.46
C ALA A 90 8.00 8.16 10.08
N LEU A 91 8.94 7.78 9.22
CA LEU A 91 8.96 8.22 7.82
C LEU A 91 8.08 7.28 6.98
N PHE A 92 7.12 7.87 6.27
CA PHE A 92 6.24 7.20 5.33
C PHE A 92 6.45 7.76 3.92
N TRP A 93 6.35 6.89 2.91
CA TRP A 93 6.27 7.35 1.53
C TRP A 93 4.86 7.88 1.24
N CYS A 94 4.78 9.09 0.69
CA CYS A 94 3.55 9.73 0.26
C CYS A 94 3.54 9.93 -1.27
N ASP A 95 2.48 9.44 -1.92
CA ASP A 95 2.11 9.86 -3.28
C ASP A 95 1.06 10.97 -3.17
N MET A 96 1.52 12.20 -3.43
CA MET A 96 0.78 13.45 -3.28
C MET A 96 0.23 13.96 -4.61
N THR A 97 0.50 13.28 -5.74
CA THR A 97 0.13 13.77 -7.07
C THR A 97 -0.84 12.86 -7.81
N THR A 98 -0.75 11.54 -7.64
CA THR A 98 -1.54 10.59 -8.44
C THR A 98 -2.96 10.44 -7.91
N ASP A 99 -3.94 10.45 -8.82
CA ASP A 99 -5.37 10.27 -8.51
C ASP A 99 -5.90 11.19 -7.39
N GLY A 100 -5.36 12.41 -7.33
CA GLY A 100 -5.70 13.42 -6.32
C GLY A 100 -4.76 13.45 -5.12
N GLY A 101 -3.74 12.59 -5.06
CA GLY A 101 -2.73 12.58 -4.01
C GLY A 101 -3.25 12.08 -2.66
N GLY A 102 -2.43 12.27 -1.63
CA GLY A 102 -2.76 11.95 -0.24
C GLY A 102 -2.63 10.46 0.09
N TRP A 103 -1.92 9.69 -0.74
CA TRP A 103 -1.76 8.25 -0.56
C TRP A 103 -0.59 7.96 0.39
N THR A 104 -0.85 7.25 1.48
CA THR A 104 0.17 6.78 2.44
C THR A 104 0.61 5.36 2.13
N GLY A 105 1.90 5.16 1.86
CA GLY A 105 2.49 3.83 1.71
C GLY A 105 2.50 3.08 3.03
N VAL A 106 1.73 1.99 3.09
CA VAL A 106 1.66 1.08 4.25
C VAL A 106 2.35 -0.26 3.99
N VAL A 107 2.61 -0.58 2.72
CA VAL A 107 3.46 -1.69 2.30
C VAL A 107 4.43 -1.20 1.24
N ASP A 108 5.72 -1.41 1.48
CA ASP A 108 6.79 -1.29 0.50
C ASP A 108 7.73 -2.47 0.73
N HIS A 109 7.40 -3.60 0.09
CA HIS A 109 8.09 -4.87 0.25
C HIS A 109 9.00 -5.12 -0.95
N ASP A 110 10.28 -5.35 -0.68
CA ASP A 110 11.25 -5.89 -1.65
C ASP A 110 11.88 -7.14 -1.04
N THR A 111 11.63 -8.30 -1.66
CA THR A 111 12.09 -9.58 -1.15
C THR A 111 13.61 -9.66 -0.99
N ALA A 112 14.36 -9.00 -1.87
CA ALA A 112 15.82 -9.04 -1.83
C ALA A 112 16.39 -8.30 -0.60
N THR A 113 15.69 -7.26 -0.12
CA THR A 113 16.12 -6.47 1.04
C THR A 113 15.46 -6.91 2.34
N ASP A 114 14.18 -7.29 2.28
CA ASP A 114 13.33 -7.45 3.46
C ASP A 114 13.18 -8.92 3.88
N GLY A 115 13.48 -9.86 2.98
CA GLY A 115 13.20 -11.28 3.17
C GLY A 115 11.74 -11.59 2.92
N CYS A 116 11.14 -12.55 3.65
CA CYS A 116 9.73 -12.91 3.48
C CYS A 116 8.91 -12.66 4.75
N PRO A 117 7.81 -11.89 4.67
CA PRO A 117 6.93 -11.62 5.80
C PRO A 117 6.03 -12.82 6.12
N GLY A 118 5.51 -12.84 7.35
CA GLY A 118 4.56 -13.86 7.78
C GLY A 118 5.14 -15.28 7.71
N ASP A 119 4.38 -16.18 7.10
CA ASP A 119 4.81 -17.57 6.87
C ASP A 119 5.32 -17.84 5.45
N TRP A 120 5.46 -16.80 4.61
CA TRP A 120 5.96 -16.90 3.24
C TRP A 120 7.36 -17.51 3.20
N GLN A 121 7.68 -18.20 2.11
CA GLN A 121 8.95 -18.91 1.96
C GLN A 121 9.82 -18.22 0.93
N PHE A 122 11.09 -18.02 1.29
CA PHE A 122 12.07 -17.36 0.46
C PHE A 122 12.66 -18.32 -0.60
N GLU A 123 12.71 -17.88 -1.85
CA GLU A 123 13.38 -18.55 -2.95
C GLU A 123 14.27 -17.60 -3.74
N THR A 124 15.48 -18.06 -4.09
CA THR A 124 16.37 -17.37 -5.03
C THR A 124 16.24 -17.99 -6.41
N LEU A 125 15.78 -17.19 -7.37
CA LEU A 125 15.68 -17.56 -8.77
C LEU A 125 16.96 -17.13 -9.52
N ALA A 126 17.07 -17.54 -10.78
CA ALA A 126 18.20 -17.12 -11.61
C ALA A 126 18.19 -15.61 -11.95
N PHE A 127 17.06 -14.94 -11.75
CA PHE A 127 16.80 -13.57 -12.18
C PHE A 127 16.15 -12.66 -11.12
N ALA A 128 15.67 -13.20 -10.00
CA ALA A 128 15.01 -12.46 -8.92
C ALA A 128 15.09 -13.24 -7.59
N ASP A 129 14.92 -12.55 -6.46
CA ASP A 129 14.58 -13.16 -5.18
C ASP A 129 13.08 -13.00 -4.95
N VAL A 130 12.39 -14.07 -4.54
CA VAL A 130 10.93 -14.08 -4.42
C VAL A 130 10.44 -14.77 -3.15
N CYS A 131 9.28 -14.33 -2.67
CA CYS A 131 8.51 -15.00 -1.64
C CYS A 131 7.38 -15.82 -2.27
N ALA A 132 7.34 -17.11 -1.95
CA ALA A 132 6.39 -18.07 -2.53
C ALA A 132 5.78 -18.95 -1.42
N ARG A 133 5.00 -19.97 -1.82
CA ARG A 133 4.48 -20.95 -0.86
C ARG A 133 5.56 -21.97 -0.48
N SER A 134 6.30 -22.48 -1.46
CA SER A 134 7.41 -23.46 -1.30
C SER A 134 7.08 -24.62 -0.33
N ALA A 135 5.88 -25.20 -0.43
CA ALA A 135 5.44 -26.36 0.33
C ALA A 135 5.18 -27.56 -0.60
N PRO A 136 5.98 -28.64 -0.57
CA PRO A 136 5.84 -29.76 -1.49
C PRO A 136 4.62 -30.66 -1.20
N THR A 137 3.68 -30.22 -0.35
CA THR A 137 2.50 -31.00 0.04
C THR A 137 1.22 -30.22 -0.18
N THR A 138 0.16 -30.91 -0.57
CA THR A 138 -1.20 -30.36 -0.73
C THR A 138 -1.83 -29.86 0.56
N ALA A 139 -1.16 -30.02 1.71
CA ALA A 139 -1.68 -29.56 3.01
C ALA A 139 -1.52 -28.04 3.22
N GLU A 140 -0.60 -27.39 2.51
CA GLU A 140 -0.28 -25.97 2.68
C GLU A 140 -0.59 -25.21 1.38
N ARG A 141 -1.88 -25.04 1.12
CA ARG A 141 -2.39 -24.31 -0.07
C ARG A 141 -2.29 -22.80 0.05
N ILE A 142 -2.24 -22.29 1.28
CA ILE A 142 -2.31 -20.87 1.60
C ILE A 142 -1.14 -20.52 2.51
N ARG A 143 -0.46 -19.43 2.18
CA ARG A 143 0.51 -18.73 3.03
C ARG A 143 0.06 -17.29 3.21
N THR A 144 0.23 -16.75 4.41
CA THR A 144 -0.30 -15.47 4.85
C THR A 144 0.80 -14.58 5.40
N ALA A 145 0.74 -13.31 5.00
CA ALA A 145 1.41 -12.21 5.66
C ALA A 145 0.38 -11.14 6.04
N THR A 146 0.59 -10.51 7.18
CA THR A 146 -0.20 -9.37 7.66
C THR A 146 0.69 -8.15 7.68
N PHE A 147 0.16 -7.04 7.18
CA PHE A 147 0.83 -5.75 7.12
C PHE A 147 0.04 -4.75 7.93
N ASP A 148 0.72 -4.16 8.90
CA ASP A 148 0.17 -3.16 9.80
C ASP A 148 -0.14 -1.89 9.01
N THR A 149 -1.38 -1.40 9.13
CA THR A 149 -1.78 -0.12 8.51
C THR A 149 -1.53 1.08 9.42
N CYS A 150 -0.89 0.84 10.56
CA CYS A 150 -0.54 1.81 11.59
C CYS A 150 -1.76 2.51 12.21
N ASP A 151 -2.90 1.82 12.25
CA ASP A 151 -4.20 2.36 12.62
C ASP A 151 -4.59 3.63 11.84
N ILE A 152 -4.03 3.83 10.63
CA ILE A 152 -4.41 4.95 9.77
C ILE A 152 -5.83 4.70 9.26
N PRO A 153 -6.78 5.63 9.47
CA PRO A 153 -8.11 5.50 8.88
C PRO A 153 -8.05 5.69 7.37
N PHE A 154 -8.62 4.76 6.60
CA PHE A 154 -8.67 4.87 5.13
C PHE A 154 -10.00 4.38 4.55
N THR A 155 -10.30 4.86 3.35
CA THR A 155 -11.49 4.49 2.55
C THR A 155 -11.13 4.04 1.14
N ALA A 156 -9.87 4.15 0.74
CA ALA A 156 -9.37 3.72 -0.54
C ALA A 156 -8.00 3.06 -0.36
N ILE A 157 -7.72 2.11 -1.24
CA ILE A 157 -6.45 1.42 -1.31
C ILE A 157 -6.07 1.28 -2.76
N ARG A 158 -4.78 1.40 -3.06
CA ARG A 158 -4.22 1.07 -4.35
C ARG A 158 -2.98 0.24 -4.19
N GLY A 159 -2.67 -0.55 -5.21
CA GLY A 159 -1.53 -1.44 -5.14
C GLY A 159 -0.87 -1.69 -6.48
N ASN A 160 0.40 -2.07 -6.39
CA ASN A 160 1.19 -2.60 -7.48
C ASN A 160 2.10 -3.70 -6.94
N ALA A 161 2.46 -4.66 -7.78
CA ALA A 161 3.40 -5.72 -7.42
C ALA A 161 4.14 -6.21 -8.65
N THR A 162 5.37 -6.69 -8.45
CA THR A 162 6.10 -7.47 -9.45
C THR A 162 6.11 -8.92 -9.03
N LEU A 163 5.48 -9.77 -9.85
CA LEU A 163 5.23 -11.16 -9.51
C LEU A 163 5.70 -12.11 -10.62
N TYR A 164 5.93 -13.38 -10.28
CA TYR A 164 6.36 -14.41 -11.22
C TYR A 164 5.53 -15.68 -11.09
N GLN A 165 5.40 -16.38 -12.22
CA GLN A 165 4.71 -17.66 -12.31
C GLN A 165 5.73 -18.82 -12.26
N TYR A 166 5.40 -19.87 -11.51
CA TYR A 166 6.05 -21.18 -11.58
C TYR A 166 5.09 -22.22 -12.13
N GLY A 167 5.56 -23.02 -13.10
CA GLY A 167 4.85 -24.21 -13.55
C GLY A 167 3.50 -23.95 -14.22
N THR A 168 2.44 -24.64 -13.78
CA THR A 168 1.13 -24.69 -14.45
C THR A 168 0.00 -24.21 -13.58
N THR A 169 -0.03 -22.91 -13.32
CA THR A 169 -1.08 -22.29 -12.49
C THR A 169 -2.45 -22.31 -13.15
N ASP A 170 -3.51 -22.36 -12.36
CA ASP A 170 -4.88 -22.60 -12.82
C ASP A 170 -5.78 -21.36 -12.86
N ALA A 171 -5.31 -20.16 -12.51
CA ALA A 171 -6.16 -18.97 -12.35
C ALA A 171 -7.39 -19.27 -11.46
N PHE A 172 -8.59 -19.36 -12.06
CA PHE A 172 -9.84 -19.75 -11.39
C PHE A 172 -10.31 -21.15 -11.82
N GLY A 173 -9.46 -21.96 -12.42
CA GLY A 173 -9.70 -23.36 -12.70
C GLY A 173 -9.56 -24.21 -11.43
N ASP A 174 -10.25 -25.35 -11.41
CA ASP A 174 -10.06 -26.47 -10.47
C ASP A 174 -9.94 -26.13 -8.96
N PHE A 175 -10.89 -25.38 -8.41
CA PHE A 175 -10.95 -25.09 -6.97
C PHE A 175 -11.90 -26.03 -6.18
N PRO A 176 -11.58 -26.34 -4.91
CA PRO A 176 -12.39 -27.20 -4.04
C PRO A 176 -13.69 -26.55 -3.58
N THR A 177 -13.72 -25.22 -3.40
CA THR A 177 -14.87 -24.47 -2.86
C THR A 177 -14.91 -23.01 -3.36
N ASP A 178 -16.06 -22.36 -3.22
CA ASP A 178 -16.27 -20.94 -3.55
C ASP A 178 -16.02 -19.99 -2.35
N ALA A 179 -15.34 -20.45 -1.30
CA ALA A 179 -15.16 -19.71 -0.06
C ALA A 179 -13.89 -18.85 -0.06
N LEU A 180 -14.00 -17.61 0.43
CA LEU A 180 -12.87 -16.66 0.55
C LEU A 180 -11.72 -17.18 1.43
N ASP A 181 -12.05 -18.04 2.40
CA ASP A 181 -11.09 -18.60 3.34
C ASP A 181 -10.36 -19.84 2.82
N ASP A 182 -10.72 -20.33 1.62
CA ASP A 182 -10.15 -21.51 0.99
C ASP A 182 -9.33 -21.14 -0.26
N ALA A 183 -8.71 -22.15 -0.88
CA ALA A 183 -7.96 -22.00 -2.12
C ALA A 183 -8.89 -21.82 -3.32
N TYR A 184 -9.37 -20.59 -3.53
CA TYR A 184 -10.35 -20.25 -4.55
C TYR A 184 -9.77 -20.04 -5.96
N GLY A 185 -8.44 -20.11 -6.08
CA GLY A 185 -7.68 -19.93 -7.32
C GLY A 185 -6.19 -19.78 -7.04
N ASP A 186 -5.40 -19.69 -8.10
CA ASP A 186 -3.97 -19.43 -8.04
C ASP A 186 -3.72 -17.93 -8.08
N VAL A 187 -3.61 -17.37 -6.88
CA VAL A 187 -3.70 -15.94 -6.67
C VAL A 187 -2.77 -15.42 -5.56
N ILE A 188 -2.38 -14.16 -5.70
CA ILE A 188 -2.00 -13.33 -4.57
C ILE A 188 -3.25 -12.53 -4.16
N SER A 189 -3.88 -12.93 -3.05
CA SER A 189 -5.12 -12.35 -2.54
C SER A 189 -4.83 -11.27 -1.51
N ILE A 190 -5.47 -10.13 -1.64
CA ILE A 190 -5.41 -9.02 -0.68
C ILE A 190 -6.78 -8.87 -0.03
N THR A 191 -6.81 -8.89 1.30
CA THR A 191 -8.04 -8.90 2.10
C THR A 191 -7.91 -8.05 3.35
N LEU A 192 -9.04 -7.77 3.99
CA LEU A 192 -9.13 -6.89 5.16
C LEU A 192 -10.10 -7.44 6.22
N GLY A 193 -9.77 -7.21 7.49
CA GLY A 193 -10.66 -7.37 8.65
C GLY A 193 -10.93 -8.80 9.11
N ASP A 194 -11.68 -8.91 10.22
CA ASP A 194 -12.26 -10.16 10.76
C ASP A 194 -13.75 -9.93 11.10
N PRO A 195 -14.71 -10.46 10.31
CA PRO A 195 -14.53 -11.44 9.25
C PRO A 195 -13.89 -10.85 7.98
N ARG A 196 -13.10 -11.70 7.32
CA ARG A 196 -12.32 -11.35 6.13
C ARG A 196 -13.20 -10.83 4.99
N THR A 197 -12.77 -9.73 4.38
CA THR A 197 -13.37 -9.14 3.18
C THR A 197 -12.35 -9.11 2.05
N HIS A 198 -12.78 -9.48 0.83
CA HIS A 198 -11.93 -9.42 -0.36
C HIS A 198 -11.76 -7.98 -0.83
N LEU A 199 -10.52 -7.61 -1.18
CA LEU A 199 -10.19 -6.31 -1.78
C LEU A 199 -9.75 -6.46 -3.23
N PHE A 200 -8.78 -7.34 -3.46
CA PHE A 200 -8.17 -7.49 -4.79
C PHE A 200 -7.42 -8.82 -4.92
N SER A 201 -7.30 -9.34 -6.13
CA SER A 201 -6.45 -10.50 -6.42
C SER A 201 -5.57 -10.30 -7.67
N TYR A 202 -4.29 -10.63 -7.56
CA TYR A 202 -3.47 -10.93 -8.74
C TYR A 202 -3.62 -12.41 -9.07
N VAL A 203 -3.98 -12.73 -10.31
CA VAL A 203 -4.39 -14.07 -10.74
C VAL A 203 -3.44 -14.60 -11.81
N PHE A 204 -3.06 -15.87 -11.68
CA PHE A 204 -2.03 -16.47 -12.52
C PHE A 204 -2.64 -17.51 -13.44
N GLY A 205 -2.85 -17.14 -14.70
CA GLY A 205 -3.31 -18.07 -15.73
C GLY A 205 -2.22 -19.01 -16.20
N PHE A 206 -2.61 -20.21 -16.62
CA PHE A 206 -1.68 -21.24 -17.08
C PHE A 206 -0.81 -20.77 -18.26
N LYS A 207 -1.42 -20.32 -19.35
CA LYS A 207 -0.72 -19.98 -20.61
C LYS A 207 -1.48 -18.97 -21.46
N SER A 208 -0.73 -18.26 -22.30
CA SER A 208 -1.26 -17.21 -23.20
C SER A 208 -2.00 -17.72 -24.44
N GLY A 209 -2.17 -19.03 -24.62
CA GLY A 209 -2.71 -19.63 -25.84
C GLY A 209 -3.69 -20.78 -25.59
N GLY A 210 -4.71 -20.86 -26.45
CA GLY A 210 -5.79 -21.85 -26.36
C GLY A 210 -6.91 -21.41 -25.41
N SER A 211 -8.02 -22.17 -25.42
CA SER A 211 -9.08 -22.06 -24.40
C SER A 211 -8.94 -23.29 -23.50
N ASP A 212 -8.65 -23.02 -22.24
CA ASP A 212 -8.33 -23.98 -21.19
C ASP A 212 -8.86 -23.34 -19.90
N ASP A 213 -9.55 -24.10 -19.06
CA ASP A 213 -10.21 -23.55 -17.86
C ASP A 213 -9.18 -22.94 -16.89
N SER A 214 -7.93 -23.41 -16.94
CA SER A 214 -6.78 -22.92 -16.18
C SER A 214 -6.20 -21.58 -16.69
N ASN A 215 -6.64 -21.09 -17.85
CA ASN A 215 -6.17 -19.83 -18.40
C ASN A 215 -6.83 -18.61 -17.73
N CYS A 216 -6.33 -17.42 -18.01
CA CYS A 216 -7.01 -16.20 -17.60
C CYS A 216 -8.42 -16.09 -18.25
N PRO A 217 -9.39 -15.47 -17.53
CA PRO A 217 -10.77 -15.37 -18.03
C PRO A 217 -10.89 -14.65 -19.39
N ASP A 218 -10.04 -13.67 -19.65
CA ASP A 218 -10.03 -12.85 -20.87
C ASP A 218 -9.62 -13.63 -22.13
N ILE A 219 -8.88 -14.73 -21.96
CA ILE A 219 -8.47 -15.63 -23.04
C ILE A 219 -9.24 -16.97 -23.02
N GLY A 220 -10.36 -17.03 -22.29
CA GLY A 220 -11.30 -18.13 -22.32
C GLY A 220 -11.05 -19.22 -21.28
N GLY A 221 -10.49 -18.87 -20.12
CA GLY A 221 -10.51 -19.69 -18.91
C GLY A 221 -11.73 -19.46 -18.02
N ALA A 222 -11.72 -20.09 -16.84
CA ALA A 222 -12.83 -20.07 -15.89
C ALA A 222 -13.14 -18.66 -15.38
N ALA A 223 -14.42 -18.39 -15.11
CA ALA A 223 -14.85 -17.11 -14.57
C ALA A 223 -14.47 -16.97 -13.08
N PRO A 224 -14.19 -15.74 -12.59
CA PRO A 224 -13.98 -15.50 -11.16
C PRO A 224 -15.22 -15.83 -10.34
N HIS A 225 -15.02 -16.06 -9.04
CA HIS A 225 -16.11 -16.13 -8.08
C HIS A 225 -16.93 -14.84 -8.07
N ALA A 226 -18.23 -14.95 -7.81
CA ALA A 226 -19.13 -13.80 -7.85
C ALA A 226 -18.73 -12.67 -6.89
N TRP A 227 -18.08 -13.00 -5.77
CA TRP A 227 -17.59 -12.04 -4.78
C TRP A 227 -16.24 -11.41 -5.13
N VAL A 228 -15.45 -12.02 -6.04
CA VAL A 228 -14.26 -11.38 -6.62
C VAL A 228 -14.68 -10.37 -7.68
N GLY A 229 -15.72 -10.70 -8.47
CA GLY A 229 -16.28 -9.79 -9.46
C GLY A 229 -15.25 -9.33 -10.49
N THR A 230 -14.91 -8.04 -10.44
CA THR A 230 -13.92 -7.40 -11.32
C THR A 230 -12.65 -6.97 -10.59
N ASP A 231 -12.55 -7.28 -9.30
CA ASP A 231 -11.49 -6.79 -8.41
C ASP A 231 -10.26 -7.71 -8.52
N TYR A 232 -9.76 -7.87 -9.73
CA TYR A 232 -8.58 -8.68 -10.03
C TYR A 232 -7.86 -8.23 -11.30
N LEU A 233 -6.58 -8.59 -11.38
CA LEU A 233 -5.81 -8.62 -12.63
C LEU A 233 -5.38 -10.06 -12.89
N CYS A 234 -5.41 -10.50 -14.15
CA CYS A 234 -4.93 -11.83 -14.53
C CYS A 234 -3.87 -11.75 -15.61
N ALA A 235 -2.77 -12.46 -15.43
CA ALA A 235 -1.70 -12.57 -16.41
C ALA A 235 -1.04 -13.97 -16.36
N THR A 236 -0.15 -14.22 -17.31
CA THR A 236 0.61 -15.47 -17.41
C THR A 236 2.01 -15.18 -17.94
N GLY A 237 3.01 -15.80 -17.33
CA GLY A 237 4.40 -15.77 -17.80
C GLY A 237 4.68 -16.80 -18.90
N ASN A 238 3.73 -17.70 -19.16
CA ASN A 238 3.90 -18.80 -20.11
C ASN A 238 3.45 -18.42 -21.55
N PRO A 239 4.38 -18.34 -22.52
CA PRO A 239 4.09 -17.92 -23.89
C PRO A 239 3.54 -19.03 -24.81
N SER A 240 3.12 -20.18 -24.27
CA SER A 240 2.48 -21.28 -25.05
C SER A 240 3.39 -21.97 -26.09
N THR A 241 4.64 -22.30 -25.74
CA THR A 241 5.58 -22.99 -26.67
C THR A 241 6.05 -24.38 -26.22
N THR A 242 6.14 -24.69 -24.92
CA THR A 242 6.42 -26.02 -24.38
C THR A 242 6.01 -26.06 -22.91
N ILE A 243 5.19 -27.02 -22.48
CA ILE A 243 4.77 -27.12 -21.08
C ILE A 243 5.92 -27.72 -20.27
N ASN A 244 6.44 -26.95 -19.32
CA ASN A 244 7.33 -27.46 -18.28
C ASN A 244 6.76 -27.06 -16.92
N GLU A 245 6.23 -28.04 -16.22
CA GLU A 245 5.64 -27.92 -14.88
C GLU A 245 6.66 -27.55 -13.80
N ARG A 246 7.95 -27.40 -14.12
CA ARG A 246 9.02 -27.23 -13.12
C ARG A 246 10.00 -26.11 -13.43
N ILE A 247 9.51 -24.99 -13.98
CA ILE A 247 10.31 -23.80 -14.20
C ILE A 247 9.60 -22.55 -13.70
N TRP A 248 10.42 -21.60 -13.26
CA TRP A 248 10.03 -20.21 -13.10
C TRP A 248 10.13 -19.51 -14.46
N TYR A 249 9.06 -18.82 -14.86
CA TYR A 249 9.11 -17.96 -16.05
C TYR A 249 9.75 -16.63 -15.68
N ASP A 250 10.70 -16.16 -16.49
CA ASP A 250 11.49 -14.93 -16.26
C ASP A 250 10.77 -13.64 -16.65
N THR A 251 9.49 -13.75 -17.04
CA THR A 251 8.66 -12.61 -17.41
C THR A 251 8.02 -12.03 -16.16
N PRO A 252 8.36 -10.78 -15.76
CA PRO A 252 7.69 -10.12 -14.64
C PRO A 252 6.23 -9.83 -15.01
N LEU A 253 5.33 -10.13 -14.08
CA LEU A 253 3.90 -9.88 -14.21
C LEU A 253 3.50 -8.68 -13.35
N PHE A 254 2.54 -7.89 -13.84
CA PHE A 254 1.87 -6.79 -13.14
C PHE A 254 2.73 -5.58 -12.74
N SER A 255 4.02 -5.56 -13.07
CA SER A 255 4.99 -4.55 -12.60
C SER A 255 4.68 -3.09 -13.00
N THR A 256 3.75 -2.87 -13.92
CA THR A 256 3.28 -1.53 -14.31
C THR A 256 1.80 -1.28 -14.05
N ASP A 257 1.08 -2.29 -13.59
CA ASP A 257 -0.37 -2.25 -13.45
C ASP A 257 -0.75 -1.85 -12.02
N TRP A 258 -1.21 -0.62 -11.86
CA TRP A 258 -1.78 -0.14 -10.61
C TRP A 258 -3.29 -0.42 -10.59
N TRP A 259 -3.77 -1.03 -9.51
CA TRP A 259 -5.20 -1.17 -9.23
C TRP A 259 -5.60 -0.26 -8.07
N GLN A 260 -6.88 0.02 -7.96
CA GLN A 260 -7.45 0.79 -6.85
C GLN A 260 -8.81 0.19 -6.47
N ALA A 261 -9.09 0.17 -5.17
CA ALA A 261 -10.38 -0.16 -4.60
C ALA A 261 -10.87 0.97 -3.68
N THR A 262 -12.18 1.07 -3.51
CA THR A 262 -12.84 2.00 -2.58
C THR A 262 -13.76 1.24 -1.67
N LEU A 263 -13.64 1.50 -0.38
CA LEU A 263 -14.42 0.87 0.68
C LEU A 263 -15.72 1.65 0.92
N ALA A 264 -16.76 0.93 1.34
CA ALA A 264 -18.05 1.54 1.64
C ALA A 264 -18.02 2.40 2.94
N ALA A 265 -17.06 2.14 3.82
CA ALA A 265 -16.85 2.84 5.08
C ALA A 265 -15.35 2.87 5.41
N SER A 266 -14.95 3.84 6.23
CA SER A 266 -13.58 3.93 6.75
C SER A 266 -13.27 2.74 7.64
N THR A 267 -12.03 2.27 7.58
CA THR A 267 -11.48 1.24 8.46
C THR A 267 -10.05 1.59 8.87
N THR A 268 -9.55 0.92 9.91
CA THR A 268 -8.15 0.91 10.36
C THR A 268 -7.61 -0.52 10.41
N ASP A 269 -8.34 -1.48 9.81
CA ASP A 269 -7.96 -2.89 9.82
C ASP A 269 -6.68 -3.10 9.01
N ASP A 270 -5.82 -3.97 9.52
CA ASP A 270 -4.61 -4.42 8.84
C ASP A 270 -4.91 -5.13 7.52
N LEU A 271 -3.92 -5.06 6.62
CA LEU A 271 -3.98 -5.74 5.33
C LEU A 271 -3.44 -7.15 5.47
N GLU A 272 -4.20 -8.12 4.98
CA GLU A 272 -3.74 -9.49 4.84
C GLU A 272 -3.46 -9.79 3.37
N VAL A 273 -2.25 -10.28 3.09
CA VAL A 273 -1.86 -10.76 1.77
C VAL A 273 -1.59 -12.25 1.83
N ARG A 274 -2.27 -13.00 0.97
CA ARG A 274 -2.20 -14.46 0.92
C ARG A 274 -1.69 -14.95 -0.42
N ILE A 275 -0.68 -15.82 -0.40
CA ILE A 275 -0.25 -16.60 -1.56
C ILE A 275 -1.07 -17.90 -1.55
N ILE A 276 -1.98 -18.04 -2.51
CA ILE A 276 -2.98 -19.10 -2.55
C ILE A 276 -2.79 -19.90 -3.82
N GLY A 277 -2.62 -21.21 -3.71
CA GLY A 277 -2.65 -22.13 -4.86
C GLY A 277 -3.59 -23.30 -4.62
N THR A 278 -4.23 -23.75 -5.69
CA THR A 278 -5.26 -24.80 -5.68
C THR A 278 -4.66 -26.21 -5.56
N HIS A 279 -3.44 -26.39 -6.04
CA HIS A 279 -2.66 -27.62 -5.98
C HIS A 279 -1.38 -27.46 -5.13
N ASN A 280 -0.58 -28.53 -5.15
CA ASN A 280 0.68 -28.60 -4.44
C ASN A 280 1.71 -27.67 -5.09
N SER A 281 2.68 -27.16 -4.34
CA SER A 281 3.60 -26.18 -4.91
C SER A 281 4.72 -26.78 -5.80
N ALA A 282 4.69 -28.08 -6.09
CA ALA A 282 5.77 -28.73 -6.84
C ALA A 282 5.61 -28.59 -8.36
N ASP A 283 4.39 -28.34 -8.83
CA ASP A 283 4.03 -28.13 -10.23
C ASP A 283 3.37 -26.77 -10.52
N GLU A 284 2.97 -26.00 -9.50
CA GLU A 284 2.52 -24.61 -9.65
C GLU A 284 2.90 -23.76 -8.43
N ASP A 285 3.35 -22.53 -8.64
CA ASP A 285 3.53 -21.58 -7.54
C ASP A 285 3.55 -20.15 -8.09
N MET A 286 3.52 -19.18 -7.17
CA MET A 286 3.63 -17.77 -7.49
C MET A 286 4.66 -17.13 -6.56
N GLY A 287 5.52 -16.32 -7.15
CA GLY A 287 6.58 -15.61 -6.45
C GLY A 287 6.27 -14.12 -6.39
N VAL A 288 6.32 -13.54 -5.20
CA VAL A 288 6.27 -12.09 -4.97
C VAL A 288 7.70 -11.57 -4.92
N GLU A 289 8.10 -10.72 -5.86
CA GLU A 289 9.40 -10.02 -5.81
C GLU A 289 9.23 -8.71 -5.02
N THR A 290 8.36 -7.83 -5.53
CA THR A 290 8.03 -6.55 -4.88
C THR A 290 6.52 -6.36 -4.71
N MET A 291 6.12 -5.61 -3.68
CA MET A 291 4.74 -5.19 -3.48
C MET A 291 4.66 -3.82 -2.83
N GLN A 292 3.84 -2.95 -3.40
CA GLN A 292 3.53 -1.64 -2.85
C GLN A 292 2.02 -1.50 -2.66
N LEU A 293 1.59 -1.17 -1.44
CA LEU A 293 0.20 -0.87 -1.11
C LEU A 293 0.12 0.49 -0.43
N LEU A 294 -0.74 1.36 -0.95
CA LEU A 294 -0.97 2.69 -0.42
C LEU A 294 -2.45 2.85 -0.05
N VAL A 295 -2.71 3.51 1.08
CA VAL A 295 -4.07 3.79 1.59
C VAL A 295 -4.36 5.28 1.61
N ARG A 296 -5.65 5.63 1.52
CA ARG A 296 -6.16 7.01 1.56
C ARG A 296 -7.59 7.08 2.09
#